data_AF-A0A3D4UJR2-F1
#
_entry.id   AF-A0A3D4UJR2-F1
#
_cell.length_a   1.000
_cell.length_b   1.000
_cell.length_c   1.000
_cell.angle_alpha   90.00
_cell.angle_beta   90.00
_cell.angle_gamma   90.00
#
_symmetry.space_group_name_H-M   'P 1'
#
loop_
_entity.id
_entity.type
_entity.pdbx_description
1 polymer ?
#
loop_
_entity_poly.entity_id
_entity_poly.type
_entity_poly.pdbx_seq_one_letter_code
_entity_poly.pdbx_strand_id
1 'polypeptide(L)'
;MHRVASFQSGALAHLTAAHLREHGVMAGVIDATMSAVTSVMGGSFSQGAYELVIATKRDEERARELLGELKENPPTIDPDWEDDVAPDLSLLDKKHIPNCPGCKWPVSIARPLGPCQRCGTPYDVLEMVFEMHGPEALAPCYETEAPMANLSDEQVCDIAIDCTSCEYPLDGLGVRGNCPECGAYFDRRELFNGLLGH
;
A
#
# COMPACT_ATOMS: atom_id res chain seq x y z
N MET A 1 11.23 -14.30 -3.48
CA MET A 1 11.43 -12.99 -2.83
C MET A 1 12.92 -12.75 -2.59
N HIS A 2 13.47 -11.67 -3.15
CA HIS A 2 14.88 -11.33 -3.06
C HIS A 2 15.05 -9.93 -2.47
N ARG A 3 15.89 -9.78 -1.44
CA ARG A 3 16.15 -8.46 -0.83
C ARG A 3 17.02 -7.61 -1.76
N VAL A 4 16.59 -6.37 -1.98
CA VAL A 4 17.29 -5.41 -2.84
C VAL A 4 17.89 -4.24 -2.05
N ALA A 5 17.16 -3.73 -1.06
CA ALA A 5 17.60 -2.59 -0.24
C ALA A 5 17.03 -2.64 1.19
N SER A 6 17.57 -1.83 2.08
CA SER A 6 17.04 -1.64 3.44
C SER A 6 16.96 -0.16 3.79
N PHE A 7 15.88 0.21 4.46
CA PHE A 7 15.53 1.59 4.80
C PHE A 7 15.33 1.75 6.31
N GLN A 8 15.62 2.96 6.80
CA GLN A 8 15.36 3.34 8.20
C GLN A 8 13.94 3.90 8.38
N SER A 9 13.29 4.32 7.29
CA SER A 9 11.94 4.88 7.29
C SER A 9 11.01 3.98 6.48
N GLY A 10 9.89 3.59 7.08
CA GLY A 10 8.84 2.81 6.42
C GLY A 10 8.21 3.57 5.27
N ALA A 11 7.97 4.88 5.45
CA ALA A 11 7.45 5.75 4.39
C ALA A 11 8.36 5.74 3.15
N LEU A 12 9.69 5.85 3.36
CA LEU A 12 10.65 5.81 2.25
C LEU A 12 10.69 4.42 1.59
N ALA A 13 10.58 3.34 2.37
CA ALA A 13 10.53 1.98 1.85
C ALA A 13 9.27 1.76 0.98
N HIS A 14 8.10 2.22 1.45
CA HIS A 14 6.83 2.09 0.74
C HIS A 14 6.79 2.95 -0.53
N LEU A 15 7.28 4.19 -0.47
CA LEU A 15 7.43 5.05 -1.66
C LEU A 15 8.35 4.40 -2.70
N THR A 16 9.47 3.84 -2.26
CA THR A 16 10.40 3.15 -3.15
C THR A 16 9.77 1.90 -3.78
N ALA A 17 9.03 1.12 -2.99
CA ALA A 17 8.32 -0.04 -3.49
C ALA A 17 7.23 0.35 -4.50
N ALA A 18 6.50 1.44 -4.25
CA ALA A 18 5.51 1.97 -5.17
C ALA A 18 6.15 2.39 -6.50
N HIS A 19 7.25 3.13 -6.45
CA HIS A 19 7.98 3.57 -7.65
C HIS A 19 8.50 2.39 -8.49
N LEU A 20 9.00 1.33 -7.85
CA LEU A 20 9.41 0.11 -8.56
C LEU A 20 8.22 -0.57 -9.24
N ARG A 21 7.06 -0.63 -8.58
CA ARG A 21 5.84 -1.23 -9.16
C ARG A 21 5.32 -0.44 -10.36
N GLU A 22 5.36 0.89 -10.33
CA GLU A 22 5.02 1.73 -11.48
C GLU A 22 5.88 1.42 -12.71
N HIS A 23 7.12 0.98 -12.50
CA HIS A 23 8.07 0.62 -13.55
C HIS A 23 8.08 -0.89 -13.85
N GLY A 24 7.05 -1.62 -13.44
CA GLY A 24 6.86 -3.04 -13.73
C GLY A 24 7.66 -4.01 -12.86
N VAL A 25 8.41 -3.50 -11.87
CA VAL A 25 9.17 -4.33 -10.94
C VAL A 25 8.31 -4.67 -9.72
N MET A 26 8.07 -5.96 -9.52
CA MET A 26 7.30 -6.46 -8.39
C MET A 26 8.06 -6.28 -7.08
N ALA A 27 7.75 -5.22 -6.33
CA ALA A 27 8.40 -4.87 -5.07
C ALA A 27 7.43 -4.78 -3.88
N GLY A 28 7.88 -5.27 -2.72
CA GLY A 28 7.19 -5.23 -1.44
C GLY A 28 8.11 -4.79 -0.31
N VAL A 29 7.53 -4.37 0.81
CA VAL A 29 8.27 -3.95 2.01
C VAL A 29 7.95 -4.92 3.14
N ILE A 30 8.99 -5.44 3.80
CA ILE A 30 8.87 -6.29 4.97
C ILE A 30 9.42 -5.53 6.17
N ASP A 31 8.71 -5.54 7.29
CA ASP A 31 9.21 -5.01 8.55
C ASP A 31 10.23 -6.01 9.18
N ALA A 32 11.45 -5.55 9.39
CA ALA A 32 12.54 -6.36 9.95
C ALA A 32 12.40 -6.58 11.47
N THR A 33 11.43 -5.93 12.14
CA THR A 33 11.29 -6.00 13.62
C THR A 33 10.91 -7.38 14.16
N MET A 34 10.50 -8.35 13.34
CA MET A 34 10.27 -9.74 13.79
C MET A 34 11.51 -10.64 13.82
N SER A 35 12.67 -10.22 13.30
CA SER A 35 13.91 -11.04 13.36
C SER A 35 14.78 -10.80 14.61
N ALA A 36 14.33 -9.98 15.57
CA ALA A 36 15.16 -9.54 16.70
C ALA A 36 15.13 -10.45 17.96
N VAL A 37 14.50 -11.64 17.92
CA VAL A 37 14.53 -12.58 19.07
C VAL A 37 15.71 -13.57 19.04
N THR A 38 16.58 -13.53 18.01
CA THR A 38 17.73 -14.46 17.91
C THR A 38 19.11 -13.82 18.12
N SER A 39 19.21 -12.49 18.31
CA SER A 39 20.51 -11.77 18.34
C SER A 39 20.96 -11.34 19.74
N VAL A 40 20.82 -12.19 20.76
CA VAL A 40 21.31 -11.92 22.13
C VAL A 40 22.83 -12.12 22.30
N MET A 41 23.58 -12.52 21.26
CA MET A 41 25.04 -12.61 21.35
C MET A 41 25.76 -11.91 20.19
N GLY A 42 26.11 -10.65 20.43
CA GLY A 42 27.34 -10.02 19.94
C GLY A 42 27.47 -9.83 18.43
N GLY A 43 27.06 -8.66 17.94
CA GLY A 43 27.49 -8.18 16.63
C GLY A 43 26.67 -6.99 16.13
N SER A 44 27.32 -5.84 15.98
CA SER A 44 26.74 -4.63 15.40
C SER A 44 26.09 -4.88 14.05
N PHE A 45 24.76 -4.72 13.96
CA PHE A 45 24.07 -4.47 12.70
C PHE A 45 22.92 -3.51 12.95
N SER A 46 23.07 -2.26 12.54
CA SER A 46 21.92 -1.42 12.20
C SER A 46 21.34 -1.95 10.89
N GLN A 47 20.65 -3.10 10.95
CA GLN A 47 19.74 -3.52 9.89
C GLN A 47 18.58 -2.52 9.91
N GLY A 48 18.34 -1.86 8.77
CA GLY A 48 17.21 -0.92 8.66
C GLY A 48 15.91 -1.63 9.04
N ALA A 49 15.02 -0.91 9.72
CA ALA A 49 13.77 -1.45 10.21
C ALA A 49 12.87 -1.99 9.08
N TYR A 50 13.10 -1.59 7.83
CA TYR A 50 12.30 -1.99 6.67
C TYR A 50 13.19 -2.55 5.56
N GLU A 51 12.84 -3.73 5.05
CA GLU A 51 13.53 -4.38 3.93
C GLU A 51 12.67 -4.32 2.67
N LEU A 52 13.26 -3.86 1.57
CA LEU A 52 12.63 -3.86 0.25
C LEU A 52 12.99 -5.18 -0.45
N VAL A 53 11.96 -5.95 -0.79
CA VAL A 53 12.08 -7.23 -1.49
C VAL A 53 11.43 -7.14 -2.87
N ILE A 54 11.99 -7.88 -3.82
CA ILE A 54 11.40 -8.09 -5.14
C ILE A 54 10.93 -9.54 -5.31
N ALA A 55 9.91 -9.76 -6.12
CA ALA A 55 9.35 -11.10 -6.33
C ALA A 55 10.34 -12.01 -7.05
N THR A 56 10.88 -11.56 -8.19
CA THR A 56 11.74 -12.33 -9.09
C THR A 56 13.20 -11.89 -8.99
N LYS A 57 14.15 -12.81 -9.18
CA LYS A 57 15.58 -12.45 -9.24
C LYS A 57 15.96 -11.75 -10.54
N ARG A 58 15.17 -11.96 -11.60
CA ARG A 58 15.43 -11.41 -12.94
C ARG A 58 15.35 -9.88 -12.94
N ASP A 59 14.49 -9.33 -12.09
CA ASP A 59 14.31 -7.88 -11.94
C ASP A 59 15.37 -7.23 -11.02
N GLU A 60 16.33 -7.98 -10.49
CA GLU A 60 17.31 -7.46 -9.52
C GLU A 60 18.18 -6.33 -10.09
N GLU A 61 18.63 -6.47 -11.34
CA GLU A 61 19.44 -5.44 -12.01
C GLU A 61 18.60 -4.19 -12.32
N ARG A 62 17.38 -4.39 -12.84
CA ARG A 62 16.45 -3.30 -13.13
C ARG A 62 16.01 -2.56 -11.86
N ALA A 63 15.75 -3.29 -10.78
CA ALA A 63 15.43 -2.72 -9.47
C ALA A 63 16.59 -1.86 -8.95
N ARG A 64 17.84 -2.31 -9.09
CA ARG A 64 19.01 -1.52 -8.69
C ARG A 64 19.19 -0.25 -9.52
N GLU A 65 18.93 -0.32 -10.81
CA GLU A 65 18.98 0.84 -11.71
C GLU A 65 17.95 1.90 -11.29
N LEU A 66 16.69 1.51 -11.12
CA LEU A 66 15.60 2.39 -10.67
C LEU A 66 15.87 2.97 -9.26
N LEU A 67 16.50 2.19 -8.37
CA LEU A 67 16.95 2.69 -7.06
C LEU A 67 18.08 3.73 -7.18
N GLY A 68 18.91 3.64 -8.21
CA GLY A 68 19.92 4.64 -8.53
C GLY A 68 19.26 5.93 -9.01
N GLU A 69 18.32 5.83 -9.95
CA GLU A 69 17.56 6.96 -10.48
C GLU A 69 16.79 7.70 -9.37
N LEU A 70 16.14 6.98 -8.46
CA LEU A 70 15.41 7.57 -7.33
C LEU A 70 16.32 8.32 -6.34
N LYS A 71 17.59 7.88 -6.21
CA LYS A 71 18.58 8.59 -5.37
C LYS A 71 19.08 9.88 -6.03
N GLU A 72 19.20 9.87 -7.34
CA GLU A 72 19.65 11.02 -8.12
C GLU A 72 18.53 12.04 -8.33
N ASN A 73 17.30 11.56 -8.50
CA ASN A 73 16.07 12.35 -8.63
C ASN A 73 15.06 11.90 -7.58
N PRO A 74 15.16 12.38 -6.33
CA PRO A 74 14.15 12.09 -5.33
C PRO A 74 12.80 12.66 -5.80
N PRO A 75 11.69 11.90 -5.64
CA PRO A 75 10.38 12.41 -5.97
C PRO A 75 10.12 13.67 -5.14
N THR A 76 9.76 14.76 -5.82
CA THR A 76 9.24 15.95 -5.16
C THR A 76 7.89 15.60 -4.57
N ILE A 77 7.76 15.66 -3.25
CA ILE A 77 6.47 15.58 -2.57
C ILE A 77 5.69 16.80 -3.03
N ASP A 78 4.68 16.58 -3.87
CA ASP A 78 3.78 17.65 -4.31
C ASP A 78 3.11 18.21 -3.05
N PRO A 79 3.15 19.52 -2.79
CA PRO A 79 2.52 20.11 -1.60
C PRO A 79 1.02 19.81 -1.49
N ASP A 80 0.33 19.45 -2.57
CA ASP A 80 -1.10 19.09 -2.56
C ASP A 80 -1.36 17.57 -2.35
N TRP A 81 -0.34 16.76 -2.02
CA TRP A 81 -0.49 15.33 -1.74
C TRP A 81 -1.49 14.98 -0.62
N GLU A 82 -1.75 15.91 0.30
CA GLU A 82 -2.73 15.71 1.39
C GLU A 82 -4.17 15.69 0.87
N ASP A 83 -4.45 16.38 -0.25
CA ASP A 83 -5.79 16.46 -0.84
C ASP A 83 -6.16 15.20 -1.64
N ASP A 84 -5.17 14.51 -2.24
CA ASP A 84 -5.38 13.28 -3.02
C ASP A 84 -5.65 12.04 -2.16
N VAL A 85 -5.34 12.08 -0.85
CA VAL A 85 -5.54 10.95 0.09
C VAL A 85 -6.75 11.21 1.01
N ALA A 86 -7.50 12.30 0.79
CA ALA A 86 -8.67 12.61 1.59
C ALA A 86 -9.79 11.56 1.37
N PRO A 87 -10.33 10.96 2.45
CA PRO A 87 -11.39 9.96 2.31
C PRO A 87 -12.68 10.57 1.76
N ASP A 88 -13.37 9.84 0.87
CA ASP A 88 -14.69 10.24 0.38
C ASP A 88 -15.77 9.98 1.43
N LEU A 89 -16.01 11.00 2.24
CA LEU A 89 -17.03 10.99 3.30
C LEU A 89 -18.47 10.89 2.77
N SER A 90 -18.68 10.96 1.44
CA SER A 90 -19.98 10.67 0.83
C SER A 90 -20.37 9.19 0.98
N LEU A 91 -19.37 8.31 1.16
CA LEU A 91 -19.54 6.87 1.36
C LEU A 91 -19.81 6.49 2.82
N LEU A 92 -19.73 7.45 3.75
CA LEU A 92 -19.95 7.21 5.16
C LEU A 92 -21.40 6.80 5.45
N ASP A 93 -21.59 5.72 6.22
CA ASP A 93 -22.92 5.29 6.66
C ASP A 93 -23.60 6.41 7.46
N LYS A 94 -24.86 6.69 7.15
CA LYS A 94 -25.69 7.68 7.86
C LYS A 94 -25.74 7.48 9.37
N LYS A 95 -25.51 6.25 9.85
CA LYS A 95 -25.44 5.93 11.29
C LYS A 95 -24.18 6.43 11.99
N HIS A 96 -23.10 6.66 11.23
CA HIS A 96 -21.83 7.15 11.75
C HIS A 96 -21.70 8.68 11.63
N ILE A 97 -22.71 9.38 11.10
CA ILE A 97 -22.68 10.84 10.99
C ILE A 97 -22.70 11.46 12.39
N PRO A 98 -21.67 12.25 12.78
CA PRO A 98 -21.62 12.85 14.09
C PRO A 98 -22.70 13.91 14.34
N ASN A 99 -23.02 14.10 15.62
CA ASN A 99 -23.74 15.28 16.06
C ASN A 99 -22.75 16.33 16.55
N CYS A 100 -22.97 17.60 16.17
CA CYS A 100 -22.15 18.72 16.57
C CYS A 100 -21.92 18.73 18.10
N PRO A 101 -20.68 18.91 18.58
CA PRO A 101 -20.36 18.79 19.99
C PRO A 101 -21.09 19.84 20.85
N GLY A 102 -21.31 21.05 20.30
CA GLY A 102 -21.97 22.15 21.00
C GLY A 102 -23.50 22.09 21.01
N CYS A 103 -24.14 21.90 19.84
CA CYS A 103 -25.60 22.00 19.72
C CYS A 103 -26.32 20.66 19.46
N LYS A 104 -25.56 19.56 19.36
CA LYS A 104 -26.06 18.21 19.06
C LYS A 104 -26.84 18.09 17.74
N TRP A 105 -26.74 19.08 16.86
CA TRP A 105 -27.31 19.01 15.52
C TRP A 105 -26.42 18.16 14.61
N PRO A 106 -26.98 17.30 13.75
CA PRO A 106 -26.18 16.51 12.81
C PRO A 106 -25.31 17.42 11.93
N VAL A 107 -24.03 17.10 11.83
CA VAL A 107 -23.07 17.83 10.99
C VAL A 107 -23.27 17.48 9.52
N SER A 108 -22.92 18.40 8.62
CA SER A 108 -23.05 18.17 7.18
C SER A 108 -21.78 17.51 6.63
N ILE A 109 -21.93 16.35 5.99
CA ILE A 109 -20.82 15.67 5.30
C ILE A 109 -20.30 16.46 4.09
N ALA A 110 -21.12 17.34 3.49
CA ALA A 110 -20.71 18.21 2.39
C ALA A 110 -19.71 19.30 2.81
N ARG A 111 -19.52 19.48 4.13
CA ARG A 111 -18.51 20.36 4.69
C ARG A 111 -17.85 19.66 5.88
N PRO A 112 -16.86 18.79 5.63
CA PRO A 112 -16.33 17.91 6.65
C PRO A 112 -15.48 18.62 7.71
N LEU A 113 -14.99 19.82 7.41
CA LEU A 113 -14.23 20.64 8.34
C LEU A 113 -14.80 22.06 8.40
N GLY A 114 -14.97 22.60 9.61
CA GLY A 114 -15.29 24.01 9.82
C GLY A 114 -16.25 24.28 10.98
N PRO A 115 -16.80 25.51 11.07
CA PRO A 115 -17.73 25.86 12.13
C PRO A 115 -19.14 25.33 11.85
N CYS A 116 -19.80 24.84 12.91
CA CYS A 116 -21.20 24.46 12.84
C CYS A 116 -22.08 25.63 12.39
N GLN A 117 -22.91 25.43 11.37
CA GLN A 117 -23.81 26.47 10.86
C GLN A 117 -24.84 26.97 11.89
N ARG A 118 -25.03 26.25 12.99
CA ARG A 118 -26.04 26.57 14.01
C ARG A 118 -25.46 27.25 15.25
N CYS A 119 -24.35 26.75 15.77
CA CYS A 119 -23.76 27.25 17.02
C CYS A 119 -22.34 27.79 16.89
N GLY A 120 -21.74 27.72 15.69
CA GLY A 120 -20.39 28.21 15.43
C GLY A 120 -19.27 27.36 16.03
N THR A 121 -19.58 26.30 16.77
CA THR A 121 -18.56 25.40 17.33
C THR A 121 -17.79 24.74 16.18
N PRO A 122 -16.44 24.79 16.19
CA PRO A 122 -15.65 24.07 15.20
C PRO A 122 -15.90 22.57 15.31
N TYR A 123 -15.95 21.91 14.16
CA TYR A 123 -16.04 20.46 14.06
C TYR A 123 -15.15 19.97 12.92
N ASP A 124 -14.64 18.76 13.10
CA ASP A 124 -13.98 17.95 12.09
C ASP A 124 -14.73 16.60 12.05
N VAL A 125 -15.39 16.30 10.94
CA VAL A 125 -16.18 15.07 10.79
C VAL A 125 -15.27 13.85 10.86
N LEU A 126 -14.06 13.91 10.29
CA LEU A 126 -13.12 12.80 10.28
C LEU A 126 -12.66 12.47 11.69
N GLU A 127 -12.18 13.48 12.41
CA GLU A 127 -11.74 13.33 13.79
C GLU A 127 -12.90 12.83 14.68
N MET A 128 -14.11 13.39 14.52
CA MET A 128 -15.28 12.98 15.30
C MET A 128 -15.72 11.54 15.00
N VAL A 129 -15.73 11.11 13.74
CA VAL A 129 -16.05 9.72 13.39
C VAL A 129 -15.00 8.78 13.94
N PHE A 130 -13.72 9.13 13.80
CA PHE A 130 -12.60 8.36 14.32
C PHE A 130 -12.68 8.21 15.84
N GLU A 131 -12.94 9.29 16.58
CA GLU A 131 -13.04 9.25 18.05
C GLU A 131 -14.26 8.46 18.54
N MET A 132 -15.40 8.53 17.86
CA MET A 132 -16.64 7.90 18.32
C MET A 132 -16.83 6.46 17.86
N HIS A 133 -16.38 6.14 16.65
CA HIS A 133 -16.65 4.87 15.98
C HIS A 133 -15.37 4.09 15.61
N GLY A 134 -14.20 4.72 15.73
CA GLY A 134 -12.92 4.14 15.37
C GLY A 134 -12.63 4.22 13.86
N PRO A 135 -11.41 3.84 13.44
CA PRO A 135 -10.98 3.88 12.04
C PRO A 135 -11.81 2.96 11.13
N GLU A 136 -12.35 1.87 11.66
CA GLU A 136 -13.19 0.92 10.90
C GLU A 136 -14.44 1.56 10.30
N ALA A 137 -14.98 2.61 10.92
CA ALA A 137 -16.13 3.34 10.40
C ALA A 137 -15.80 4.17 9.15
N LEU A 138 -14.51 4.53 8.98
CA LEU A 138 -13.99 5.25 7.83
C LEU A 138 -13.47 4.31 6.74
N ALA A 139 -13.31 3.02 7.01
CA ALA A 139 -12.80 2.05 6.03
C ALA A 139 -13.53 2.11 4.67
N PRO A 140 -14.88 2.24 4.60
CA PRO A 140 -15.59 2.38 3.33
C PRO A 140 -15.35 3.72 2.61
N CYS A 141 -14.83 4.73 3.31
CA CYS A 141 -14.53 6.06 2.77
C CYS A 141 -13.13 6.12 2.15
N TYR A 142 -12.29 5.12 2.40
CA TYR A 142 -11.05 4.91 1.66
C TYR A 142 -11.32 3.94 0.52
N GLU A 143 -10.74 4.17 -0.64
CA GLU A 143 -10.75 3.18 -1.72
C GLU A 143 -10.14 1.87 -1.18
N THR A 144 -11.02 0.93 -0.82
CA THR A 144 -10.61 -0.37 -0.29
C THR A 144 -10.27 -1.25 -1.47
N GLU A 145 -9.25 -0.88 -2.21
CA GLU A 145 -8.84 -1.63 -3.38
C GLU A 145 -7.46 -2.18 -3.10
N ALA A 146 -7.45 -3.50 -2.82
CA ALA A 146 -6.26 -4.30 -2.95
C ALA A 146 -5.48 -3.78 -4.17
N PRO A 147 -4.17 -3.51 -4.06
CA PRO A 147 -3.40 -2.63 -4.96
C PRO A 147 -3.45 -2.95 -6.47
N MET A 148 -4.20 -3.97 -6.89
CA MET A 148 -4.46 -4.36 -8.26
C MET A 148 -5.93 -4.48 -8.69
N ALA A 149 -6.92 -4.18 -7.85
CA ALA A 149 -8.32 -4.20 -8.30
C ALA A 149 -8.57 -3.20 -9.46
N ASN A 150 -7.76 -2.14 -9.50
CA ASN A 150 -7.76 -1.10 -10.54
C ASN A 150 -6.86 -1.37 -11.75
N LEU A 151 -6.09 -2.46 -11.79
CA LEU A 151 -5.26 -2.77 -12.96
C LEU A 151 -6.06 -3.57 -14.00
N SER A 152 -5.96 -3.18 -15.27
CA SER A 152 -6.55 -3.92 -16.40
C SER A 152 -5.94 -5.31 -16.53
N ASP A 153 -6.65 -6.24 -17.17
CA ASP A 153 -6.14 -7.59 -17.41
C ASP A 153 -4.84 -7.59 -18.23
N GLU A 154 -4.64 -6.59 -19.11
CA GLU A 154 -3.38 -6.41 -19.84
C GLU A 154 -2.25 -6.02 -18.89
N GLN A 155 -2.47 -5.04 -18.01
CA GLN A 155 -1.50 -4.62 -17.00
C GLN A 155 -1.13 -5.76 -16.05
N VAL A 156 -2.09 -6.63 -15.70
CA VAL A 156 -1.83 -7.83 -14.88
C VAL A 156 -0.95 -8.85 -15.60
N CYS A 157 -1.04 -8.95 -16.93
CA CYS A 157 -0.25 -9.89 -17.74
C CYS A 157 1.19 -9.41 -17.96
N ASP A 158 1.44 -8.10 -17.92
CA ASP A 158 2.77 -7.50 -18.06
C ASP A 158 3.62 -7.59 -16.77
N ILE A 159 2.98 -7.91 -15.64
CA ILE A 159 3.63 -8.02 -14.34
C ILE A 159 4.47 -9.30 -14.24
N ALA A 160 5.79 -9.18 -14.12
CA ALA A 160 6.68 -10.34 -13.97
C ALA A 160 6.38 -11.15 -12.69
N ILE A 161 5.81 -12.35 -12.84
CA ILE A 161 5.50 -13.28 -11.74
C ILE A 161 6.04 -14.67 -12.09
N ASP A 162 6.75 -15.25 -11.14
CA ASP A 162 7.23 -16.63 -11.22
C ASP A 162 6.22 -17.59 -10.57
N CYS A 163 6.14 -18.81 -11.08
CA CYS A 163 5.33 -19.86 -10.48
C CYS A 163 5.81 -20.17 -9.05
N THR A 164 4.93 -20.14 -8.07
CA THR A 164 5.27 -20.45 -6.67
C THR A 164 5.69 -21.90 -6.42
N SER A 165 5.39 -22.80 -7.37
CA SER A 165 5.71 -24.23 -7.24
C SER A 165 7.05 -24.63 -7.87
N CYS A 166 7.46 -23.96 -8.95
CA CYS A 166 8.66 -24.35 -9.70
C CYS A 166 9.54 -23.17 -10.17
N GLU A 167 9.19 -21.94 -9.79
CA GLU A 167 9.91 -20.71 -10.17
C GLU A 167 9.95 -20.42 -11.68
N TYR A 168 9.13 -21.11 -12.48
CA TYR A 168 9.01 -20.83 -13.91
C TYR A 168 8.37 -19.46 -14.16
N PRO A 169 8.95 -18.61 -15.04
CA PRO A 169 8.40 -17.31 -15.34
C PRO A 169 7.07 -17.43 -16.09
N LEU A 170 6.03 -16.78 -15.58
CA LEU A 170 4.69 -16.81 -16.19
C LEU A 170 4.47 -15.65 -17.17
N ASP A 171 5.56 -15.04 -17.66
CA ASP A 171 5.54 -13.93 -18.61
C ASP A 171 4.78 -14.30 -19.89
N GLY A 172 3.94 -13.38 -20.39
CA GLY A 172 3.16 -13.58 -21.61
C GLY A 172 2.04 -14.63 -21.54
N LEU A 173 1.81 -15.21 -20.36
CA LEU A 173 0.63 -16.05 -20.08
C LEU A 173 -0.52 -15.17 -19.56
N GLY A 174 -1.76 -15.57 -19.83
CA GLY A 174 -2.95 -14.83 -19.39
C GLY A 174 -3.08 -14.72 -17.86
N VAL A 175 -4.11 -14.01 -17.39
CA VAL A 175 -4.36 -13.74 -15.96
C VAL A 175 -4.50 -15.03 -15.12
N ARG A 176 -5.03 -16.10 -15.72
CA ARG A 176 -5.27 -17.40 -15.09
C ARG A 176 -4.85 -18.52 -16.01
N GLY A 177 -4.33 -19.60 -15.44
CA GLY A 177 -3.97 -20.78 -16.23
C GLY A 177 -3.22 -21.82 -15.41
N ASN A 178 -2.61 -22.77 -16.12
CA ASN A 178 -1.70 -23.74 -15.53
C ASN A 178 -0.28 -23.43 -15.98
N CYS A 179 0.68 -23.51 -15.07
CA CYS A 179 2.09 -23.38 -15.38
C CYS A 179 2.48 -24.44 -16.44
N PRO A 180 3.13 -24.04 -17.55
CA PRO A 180 3.50 -24.97 -18.62
C PRO A 180 4.58 -25.98 -18.19
N GLU A 181 5.35 -25.67 -17.14
CA GLU A 181 6.42 -26.55 -16.65
C GLU A 181 5.92 -27.57 -15.62
N CYS A 182 5.23 -27.12 -14.56
CA CYS A 182 4.84 -27.99 -13.45
C CYS A 182 3.33 -28.35 -13.44
N GLY A 183 2.52 -27.72 -14.30
CA GLY A 183 1.07 -27.94 -14.35
C GLY A 183 0.29 -27.32 -13.18
N ALA A 184 0.94 -26.63 -12.25
CA ALA A 184 0.26 -25.98 -11.14
C ALA A 184 -0.67 -24.86 -11.64
N TYR A 185 -1.88 -24.80 -11.08
CA TYR A 185 -2.82 -23.72 -11.35
C TYR A 185 -2.29 -22.41 -10.77
N PHE A 186 -2.45 -21.31 -11.51
CA PHE A 186 -2.13 -19.97 -11.06
C PHE A 186 -3.26 -19.00 -11.39
N ASP A 187 -3.48 -18.06 -10.47
CA ASP A 187 -4.18 -16.80 -10.71
C ASP A 187 -3.20 -15.68 -10.37
N ARG A 188 -2.82 -14.88 -11.37
CA ARG A 188 -1.80 -13.82 -11.20
C ARG A 188 -2.24 -12.78 -10.17
N ARG A 189 -3.54 -12.50 -10.06
CA ARG A 189 -4.07 -11.54 -9.07
C ARG A 189 -3.96 -12.11 -7.66
N GLU A 190 -4.28 -13.39 -7.47
CA GLU A 190 -4.13 -14.05 -6.16
C GLU A 190 -2.67 -14.20 -5.76
N LEU A 191 -1.80 -14.59 -6.70
CA LEU A 191 -0.36 -14.65 -6.46
C LEU A 191 0.21 -13.30 -6.06
N PHE A 192 -0.19 -12.23 -6.74
CA PHE A 192 0.22 -10.88 -6.42
C PHE A 192 -0.29 -10.42 -5.04
N ASN A 193 -1.58 -10.60 -4.76
CA ASN A 193 -2.16 -10.21 -3.47
C ASN A 193 -1.54 -10.99 -2.30
N GLY A 194 -1.25 -12.28 -2.50
CA GLY A 194 -0.56 -13.11 -1.51
C GLY A 194 0.90 -12.68 -1.25
N LEU A 195 1.56 -12.05 -2.22
CA LEU A 195 2.92 -11.53 -2.08
C LEU A 195 2.97 -10.16 -1.36
N LEU A 196 1.90 -9.35 -1.43
CA LEU A 196 1.81 -8.05 -0.76
C LEU A 196 1.07 -8.07 0.59
N GLY A 197 0.34 -9.15 0.89
CA GLY A 197 -0.55 -9.27 2.05
C GLY A 197 0.08 -9.79 3.34
N HIS A 198 1.35 -9.52 3.62
CA HIS A 198 2.01 -9.86 4.90
C HIS A 198 2.71 -8.66 5.53
#